data_AF-A0A671XXU0-F1
#
_entry.id   AF-A0A671XXU0-F1
#
_cell.length_a   1.000
_cell.length_b   1.000
_cell.length_c   1.000
_cell.angle_alpha   90.00
_cell.angle_beta   90.00
_cell.angle_gamma   90.00
#
_symmetry.space_group_name_H-M   'P 1'
#
loop_
_entity.id
_entity.type
_entity.pdbx_description
1 polymer ?
#
loop_
_entity_poly.entity_id
_entity_poly.type
_entity_poly.pdbx_seq_one_letter_code
_entity_poly.pdbx_strand_id
1 'polypeptide(L)' 'MSARKRMPYGLKSLVECMSRAALLEQPDDIPGFLSKYVEEMMQFRGGDELRDTKEVAFNFQEQWGKF' A
#
# COMPACT_ATOMS: atom_id res chain seq x y z
N MET A 1 -8.45 14.16 -28.68
CA MET A 1 -7.59 14.56 -27.55
C MET A 1 -7.14 13.30 -26.83
N SER A 2 -5.85 12.96 -26.86
CA SER A 2 -5.32 11.82 -26.09
C SER A 2 -5.44 12.16 -24.59
N ALA A 3 -6.20 11.36 -23.84
CA ALA A 3 -6.26 11.51 -22.39
C ALA A 3 -4.85 11.24 -21.85
N ARG A 4 -4.14 12.32 -21.50
CA ARG A 4 -2.84 12.24 -20.84
C ARG A 4 -3.08 11.43 -19.57
N LYS A 5 -2.65 10.16 -19.54
CA LYS A 5 -2.85 9.24 -18.41
C LYS A 5 -2.17 9.86 -17.18
N ARG A 6 -2.94 10.57 -16.35
CA ARG A 6 -2.45 11.12 -15.09
C ARG A 6 -2.52 10.00 -14.07
N MET A 7 -1.36 9.58 -13.59
CA MET A 7 -1.29 8.62 -12.49
C MET A 7 -1.90 9.27 -11.24
N PRO A 8 -2.80 8.59 -10.51
CA PRO A 8 -3.27 9.08 -9.23
C PRO A 8 -2.11 9.37 -8.30
N TYR A 9 -2.18 10.49 -7.57
CA TYR A 9 -1.19 10.81 -6.56
C TYR A 9 -1.12 9.68 -5.52
N GLY A 10 0.09 9.30 -5.12
CA GLY A 10 0.33 8.21 -4.16
C GLY A 10 0.30 6.79 -4.72
N LEU A 11 -0.20 6.54 -5.94
CA LEU A 11 -0.25 5.19 -6.52
C LEU A 11 1.14 4.55 -6.62
N LYS A 12 2.15 5.31 -7.04
CA LYS A 12 3.53 4.81 -7.13
C LYS A 12 4.03 4.31 -5.78
N SER A 13 3.86 5.12 -4.73
CA SER A 13 4.33 4.77 -3.39
C SER A 13 3.57 3.60 -2.79
N LEU A 14 2.27 3.49 -3.05
CA LEU A 14 1.47 2.33 -2.67
C LEU A 14 2.04 1.05 -3.29
N VAL A 15 2.29 1.04 -4.60
CA VAL A 15 2.85 -0.13 -5.31
C VAL A 15 4.27 -0.45 -4.81
N GLU A 16 5.10 0.55 -4.52
CA GLU A 16 6.43 0.36 -3.93
C GLU A 16 6.35 -0.31 -2.55
N CYS A 17 5.42 0.11 -1.68
CA CYS A 17 5.23 -0.49 -0.35
C CYS A 17 4.72 -1.93 -0.44
N MET A 18 3.70 -2.18 -1.27
CA MET A 18 3.17 -3.52 -1.54
C MET A 18 4.26 -4.46 -2.07
N SER A 19 5.06 -3.98 -3.03
CA SER A 19 6.15 -4.76 -3.63
C SER A 19 7.22 -5.10 -2.58
N ARG A 20 7.59 -4.14 -1.72
CA ARG A 20 8.54 -4.38 -0.62
C ARG A 20 8.00 -5.41 0.37
N ALA A 21 6.74 -5.31 0.77
CA ALA A 21 6.13 -6.27 1.68
C ALA A 21 6.16 -7.70 1.10
N ALA A 22 5.80 -7.87 -0.17
CA ALA A 22 5.84 -9.18 -0.83
C ALA A 22 7.27 -9.72 -0.98
N LEU A 23 8.26 -8.87 -1.27
CA LEU A 23 9.67 -9.27 -1.36
C LEU A 23 10.26 -9.71 -0.01
N LEU A 24 9.83 -9.09 1.10
CA LEU A 24 10.28 -9.45 2.44
C LEU A 24 9.65 -10.75 2.93
N GLU A 25 8.34 -10.89 2.77
CA GLU A 25 7.58 -12.04 3.29
C GLU A 25 7.68 -13.28 2.40
N GLN A 26 7.98 -13.11 1.11
CA GLN A 26 8.07 -14.19 0.11
C GLN A 26 6.87 -15.17 0.17
N PRO A 27 5.62 -14.67 0.09
CA PRO A 27 4.45 -15.52 0.25
C PRO A 27 4.27 -16.44 -0.97
N ASP A 28 3.86 -17.69 -0.73
CA ASP A 28 3.45 -18.62 -1.79
C ASP A 28 2.19 -18.12 -2.54
N ASP A 29 1.30 -17.43 -1.83
CA ASP A 29 0.10 -16.78 -2.37
C ASP A 29 0.24 -15.26 -2.37
N ILE A 30 0.88 -14.73 -3.42
CA ILE A 30 1.08 -13.28 -3.60
C ILE A 30 -0.26 -12.52 -3.67
N PRO A 31 -1.27 -12.93 -4.46
CA PRO A 31 -2.55 -12.22 -4.50
C PRO A 31 -3.28 -12.16 -3.14
N GLY A 32 -3.33 -13.27 -2.41
CA GLY A 32 -3.95 -13.32 -1.08
C GLY A 32 -3.21 -12.44 -0.08
N PHE A 33 -1.88 -12.52 -0.07
CA PHE A 33 -1.03 -11.67 0.76
C PHE A 33 -1.26 -10.18 0.50
N LEU A 34 -1.22 -9.75 -0.77
CA LEU A 34 -1.40 -8.33 -1.12
C LEU A 34 -2.81 -7.82 -0.80
N SER A 35 -3.82 -8.67 -0.93
CA SER A 35 -5.20 -8.33 -0.56
C SER A 35 -5.30 -8.05 0.93
N LYS A 36 -4.73 -8.94 1.75
CA LYS A 36 -4.69 -8.78 3.22
C LYS A 36 -3.89 -7.54 3.63
N TYR A 37 -2.72 -7.33 3.03
CA TYR A 37 -1.86 -6.17 3.28
C TYR A 37 -2.60 -4.84 3.02
N VAL A 38 -3.35 -4.75 1.92
CA VAL A 38 -4.15 -3.55 1.60
C VAL A 38 -5.33 -3.40 2.57
N GLU A 39 -5.99 -4.49 2.96
CA GLU A 39 -7.06 -4.48 3.96
C GLU A 39 -6.55 -3.93 5.30
N GLU A 40 -5.43 -4.44 5.80
CA GLU A 40 -4.81 -3.98 7.05
C GLU A 40 -4.34 -2.52 6.96
N MET A 41 -3.84 -2.09 5.80
CA MET A 41 -3.53 -0.68 5.54
C MET A 41 -4.77 0.22 5.61
N MET A 42 -5.91 -0.25 5.08
CA MET A 42 -7.19 0.48 5.20
C MET A 42 -7.66 0.56 6.65
N GLN A 43 -7.49 -0.51 7.43
CA GLN A 43 -7.78 -0.49 8.87
C GLN A 43 -6.84 0.45 9.64
N PHE A 44 -5.55 0.47 9.28
CA PHE A 44 -4.56 1.38 9.86
C PHE A 44 -4.89 2.86 9.58
N ARG A 45 -5.50 3.16 8.42
CA ARG A 45 -6.04 4.50 8.13
C ARG A 45 -7.14 4.90 9.11
N GLY A 46 -7.85 3.95 9.72
CA GLY A 46 -8.80 4.19 10.80
C GLY A 46 -10.00 5.04 10.43
N GLY A 47 -10.37 5.08 9.14
CA GLY A 47 -11.47 5.94 8.65
C GLY A 47 -11.13 7.42 8.48
N ASP A 48 -9.87 7.82 8.69
CA ASP A 48 -9.42 9.18 8.40
C ASP A 48 -9.25 9.37 6.88
N GLU A 49 -10.33 9.78 6.22
CA GLU A 49 -10.36 10.04 4.79
C GLU A 49 -9.51 11.24 4.35
N LEU A 50 -9.10 12.10 5.30
CA LEU A 50 -8.23 13.24 5.03
C LEU A 50 -6.75 12.86 5.01
N ARG A 51 -6.39 11.74 5.66
CA ARG A 51 -5.03 11.19 5.58
C ARG A 51 -4.69 10.79 4.16
N ASP A 52 -3.55 11.30 3.68
CA ASP A 52 -3.06 11.07 2.34
C ASP A 52 -2.64 9.61 2.13
N THR A 53 -2.97 9.04 0.95
CA THR A 53 -2.71 7.63 0.65
C THR A 53 -1.23 7.30 0.62
N LYS A 54 -0.38 8.23 0.17
CA LYS A 54 1.08 8.02 0.18
C LYS A 54 1.60 7.99 1.61
N GLU A 55 1.13 8.90 2.47
CA GLU A 55 1.52 8.91 3.89
C GLU A 55 1.06 7.64 4.61
N VAL A 56 -0.19 7.21 4.40
CA VAL A 56 -0.72 5.97 4.98
C VAL A 56 0.11 4.77 4.54
N ALA A 57 0.38 4.62 3.23
CA ALA A 57 1.17 3.50 2.72
C ALA A 57 2.60 3.47 3.29
N PHE A 58 3.25 4.63 3.39
CA PHE A 58 4.59 4.75 3.95
C PHE A 58 4.62 4.41 5.45
N ASN A 59 3.76 5.05 6.24
CA ASN A 59 3.70 4.85 7.69
C ASN A 59 3.30 3.42 8.08
N PHE A 60 2.40 2.81 7.29
CA PHE A 60 2.03 1.41 7.46
C PHE A 60 3.23 0.51 7.18
N GLN A 61 3.92 0.69 6.05
CA GLN A 61 5.10 -0.09 5.68
C GLN A 61 6.26 0.06 6.68
N GLU A 62 6.45 1.24 7.29
CA GLU A 62 7.48 1.44 8.33
C GLU A 62 7.19 0.73 9.66
N GLN A 63 5.93 0.40 9.91
CA GLN A 63 5.50 -0.39 11.07
C GLN A 63 5.38 -1.87 10.73
N TRP A 64 5.17 -2.19 9.46
CA TRP A 64 5.11 -3.54 8.93
C TRP A 64 6.48 -4.23 9.07
N GLY A 65 6.51 -5.38 9.75
CA GLY A 65 7.75 -6.14 10.06
C GLY A 65 8.46 -5.72 11.35
N LYS A 66 7.86 -4.88 12.20
CA LYS A 66 8.37 -4.59 13.56
C LYS A 66 7.85 -5.55 14.65
N PHE A 67 7.29 -6.69 14.27
CA PHE A 67 6.86 -7.75 15.19
C PHE A 67 7.43 -9.09 14.75
#